data_AF-A0A9R1PLJ8-F1
#
_entry.id   AF-A0A9R1PLJ8-F1
#
_cell.length_a   1.000
_cell.length_b   1.000
_cell.length_c   1.000
_cell.angle_alpha   90.00
_cell.angle_beta   90.00
_cell.angle_gamma   90.00
#
_symmetry.space_group_name_H-M   'P 1'
#
loop_
_entity.id
_entity.type
_entity.pdbx_description
1 polymer ?
#
loop_
_entity_poly.entity_id
_entity_poly.type
_entity_poly.pdbx_seq_one_letter_code
_entity_poly.pdbx_strand_id
1 'polypeptide(L)'
;MSYLNEPSVLYNLQYRYSRDLIYTKAGPVLIAINPLKEVPLYGKDFIRKYRQKLTNDPHVYAIADIAFNEMLRDGINQSIIISGESGAGKTETAKIAMQYLAALGGANGMESEVLQTNVILEALGNAKTSRNDNSSRFGKLTEMHFSETGKICGAKIQTFLLVQSRVVRRASGERSYHIFYQLCSGASPLHRKKLLLRDANYYNYLKQSACLRIDGVDDAKRFSSLLGALDIVQISGENQMELFSMLAVVLWLGNISFSVIDNESHVEVDSNEGLVNAAKLLGCSVPQLVIALSTRKIQAGKENIVQRLTLTQAIDARDALAKSIYAHLFDWIVEQINDSLGTGRQRTRRSISILDIYGFESFNKMALNSSV
;
A
#
# COMPACT_ATOMS: atom_id res chain seq x y z
N MET A 1 35.47 7.54 16.71
CA MET A 1 35.06 7.69 18.12
C MET A 1 36.06 6.92 18.97
N SER A 2 36.60 7.53 20.02
CA SER A 2 37.50 6.85 20.98
C SER A 2 36.72 6.11 22.08
N TYR A 3 35.46 6.51 22.32
CA TYR A 3 34.53 5.87 23.25
C TYR A 3 33.23 5.52 22.53
N LEU A 4 32.77 4.27 22.65
CA LEU A 4 31.50 3.81 22.08
C LEU A 4 30.48 3.65 23.21
N ASN A 5 29.70 4.69 23.47
CA ASN A 5 28.60 4.72 24.42
C ASN A 5 27.41 5.50 23.86
N GLU A 6 26.22 5.30 24.42
CA GLU A 6 24.97 5.90 23.94
C GLU A 6 25.06 7.45 23.80
N PRO A 7 25.57 8.21 24.79
CA PRO A 7 25.71 9.66 24.65
C PRO A 7 26.62 10.07 23.50
N SER A 8 27.74 9.36 23.28
CA SER A 8 28.69 9.67 22.20
C SER A 8 28.07 9.41 20.83
N VAL A 9 27.31 8.33 20.69
CA VAL A 9 26.57 8.00 19.46
C VAL A 9 25.53 9.07 19.18
N LEU A 10 24.70 9.40 20.17
CA LEU A 10 23.67 10.43 20.03
C LEU A 10 24.26 11.80 19.65
N TYR A 11 25.33 12.23 20.32
CA TYR A 11 26.02 13.48 20.03
C TYR A 11 26.50 13.55 18.58
N ASN A 12 27.13 12.48 18.08
CA ASN A 12 27.64 12.46 16.71
C ASN A 12 26.50 12.48 15.67
N LEU A 13 25.41 11.77 15.93
CA LEU A 13 24.24 11.79 15.06
C LEU A 13 23.61 13.19 15.03
N GLN A 14 23.43 13.83 16.18
CA GLN A 14 22.91 15.20 16.28
C GLN A 14 23.80 16.22 15.55
N TYR A 15 25.12 16.13 15.76
CA TYR A 15 26.09 17.02 15.11
C TYR A 15 26.03 16.92 13.58
N ARG A 16 25.96 15.69 13.04
CA ARG A 16 25.82 15.46 11.59
C ARG A 16 24.47 15.95 11.07
N TYR A 17 23.38 15.64 11.78
CA TYR A 17 22.03 16.05 11.40
C TYR A 17 21.89 17.58 11.33
N SER A 18 22.53 18.32 12.24
CA SER A 18 22.54 19.79 12.24
C SER A 18 23.15 20.44 10.99
N ARG A 19 23.83 19.63 10.16
CA ARG A 19 24.49 20.04 8.92
C ARG A 19 23.89 19.35 7.69
N ASP A 20 22.67 18.84 7.82
CA ASP A 20 21.96 18.09 6.78
C ASP A 20 22.67 16.81 6.31
N LEU A 21 23.60 16.28 7.12
CA LEU A 21 24.25 14.99 6.88
C LEU A 21 23.43 13.86 7.51
N ILE A 22 22.37 13.45 6.82
CA ILE A 22 21.35 12.52 7.35
C ILE A 22 21.77 11.05 7.39
N TYR A 23 22.83 10.67 6.67
CA TYR A 23 23.31 9.30 6.58
C TYR A 23 24.58 9.11 7.40
N THR A 24 24.65 8.07 8.24
CA THR A 24 25.83 7.76 9.04
C THR A 24 26.11 6.27 9.01
N LYS A 25 27.35 5.88 8.72
CA LYS A 25 27.75 4.46 8.74
C LYS A 25 28.05 4.02 10.17
N ALA A 26 27.47 2.90 10.59
CA ALA A 26 27.69 2.26 11.87
C ALA A 26 28.02 0.77 11.63
N GLY A 27 29.30 0.47 11.40
CA GLY A 27 29.73 -0.87 11.00
C GLY A 27 29.10 -1.29 9.66
N PRO A 28 28.39 -2.43 9.59
CA PRO A 28 27.67 -2.86 8.39
C PRO A 28 26.34 -2.14 8.17
N VAL A 29 25.86 -1.36 9.15
CA VAL A 29 24.55 -0.70 9.10
C VAL A 29 24.69 0.74 8.62
N LEU A 30 23.72 1.19 7.82
CA LEU A 30 23.53 2.60 7.49
C LEU A 30 22.40 3.18 8.35
N ILE A 31 22.71 4.17 9.17
CA ILE A 31 21.73 4.95 9.92
C ILE A 31 21.26 6.09 9.00
N ALA A 32 19.95 6.20 8.78
CA ALA A 32 19.31 7.28 8.04
C ALA A 32 18.35 8.02 8.98
N ILE A 33 18.53 9.34 9.13
CA ILE A 33 17.66 10.18 9.96
C ILE A 33 16.78 11.02 9.05
N ASN A 34 15.46 10.95 9.22
CA ASN A 34 14.51 11.69 8.39
C ASN A 34 14.74 13.22 8.52
N PRO A 35 15.06 13.93 7.42
CA PRO A 35 15.28 15.38 7.46
C PRO A 35 13.98 16.19 7.64
N LEU A 36 12.81 15.61 7.37
CA LEU A 36 11.51 16.32 7.31
C LEU A 36 11.49 17.52 6.32
N LYS A 37 12.47 17.56 5.42
CA LYS A 37 12.64 18.54 4.35
C LYS A 37 13.39 17.90 3.18
N GLU A 38 13.36 18.54 2.02
CA GLU A 38 14.20 18.14 0.91
C GLU A 38 15.68 18.42 1.21
N VAL A 39 16.55 17.50 0.80
CA VAL A 39 18.00 17.61 0.92
C VAL A 39 18.65 17.31 -0.43
N PRO A 40 19.66 18.09 -0.88
CA PRO A 40 20.25 17.95 -2.21
C PRO A 40 21.31 16.83 -2.25
N LEU A 41 20.93 15.61 -1.86
CA LEU A 41 21.81 14.44 -1.75
C LEU A 41 21.54 13.37 -2.83
N TYR A 42 20.60 13.63 -3.73
CA TYR A 42 20.11 12.66 -4.71
C TYR A 42 20.23 13.19 -6.14
N GLY A 43 20.03 12.30 -7.12
CA GLY A 43 19.98 12.64 -8.53
C GLY A 43 21.17 12.10 -9.33
N LYS A 44 21.14 12.35 -10.65
CA LYS A 44 22.02 11.72 -11.64
C LYS A 44 23.51 11.94 -11.35
N ASP A 45 23.89 13.12 -10.86
CA ASP A 45 25.28 13.41 -10.52
C ASP A 45 25.78 12.60 -9.32
N PHE A 46 24.95 12.44 -8.29
CA PHE A 46 25.30 11.59 -7.14
C PHE A 46 25.37 10.12 -7.55
N ILE A 47 24.38 9.63 -8.32
CA ILE A 47 24.40 8.27 -8.87
C ILE A 47 25.72 8.02 -9.63
N ARG A 48 26.14 8.96 -10.49
CA ARG A 48 27.41 8.88 -11.23
C ARG A 48 28.63 8.84 -10.29
N LYS A 49 28.68 9.70 -9.26
CA LYS A 49 29.79 9.73 -8.30
C LYS A 49 29.97 8.39 -7.58
N TYR A 50 28.88 7.78 -7.12
CA TYR A 50 28.94 6.46 -6.47
C TYR A 50 29.31 5.35 -7.46
N ARG A 51 28.70 5.33 -8.66
CA ARG A 51 29.01 4.35 -9.71
C ARG A 51 30.47 4.37 -10.15
N GLN A 52 31.07 5.56 -10.23
CA GLN A 52 32.47 5.76 -10.61
C GLN A 52 33.44 5.68 -9.41
N LYS A 53 32.93 5.38 -8.20
CA LYS A 53 33.70 5.31 -6.95
C LYS A 53 34.50 6.59 -6.64
N LEU A 54 33.94 7.74 -7.02
CA LEU A 54 34.53 9.07 -6.77
C LEU A 54 34.24 9.59 -5.35
N THR A 55 33.33 8.93 -4.62
CA THR A 55 33.05 9.19 -3.21
C THR A 55 32.80 7.89 -2.46
N ASN A 56 33.09 7.90 -1.16
CA ASN A 56 32.79 6.83 -0.21
C ASN A 56 31.94 7.35 0.97
N ASP A 57 31.29 8.50 0.82
CA ASP A 57 30.45 9.08 1.87
C ASP A 57 29.27 8.14 2.19
N PRO A 58 28.85 8.02 3.47
CA PRO A 58 27.71 7.20 3.85
C PRO A 58 26.45 7.63 3.09
N HIS A 59 25.85 6.69 2.35
CA HIS A 59 24.65 6.94 1.56
C HIS A 59 23.97 5.62 1.16
N VAL A 60 22.68 5.67 0.85
CA VAL A 60 21.90 4.50 0.39
C VAL A 60 22.49 3.90 -0.89
N TYR A 61 22.97 4.77 -1.79
CA TYR A 61 23.67 4.38 -3.02
C TYR A 61 24.91 3.53 -2.73
N ALA A 62 25.67 3.81 -1.67
CA ALA A 62 26.82 3.00 -1.31
C ALA A 62 26.41 1.57 -0.91
N ILE A 63 25.31 1.42 -0.15
CA ILE A 63 24.78 0.11 0.24
C ILE A 63 24.27 -0.66 -0.97
N ALA A 64 23.52 0.00 -1.85
CA ALA A 64 23.01 -0.60 -3.08
C ALA A 64 24.15 -0.97 -4.06
N ASP A 65 25.21 -0.16 -4.14
CA ASP A 65 26.40 -0.43 -4.96
C ASP A 65 27.16 -1.67 -4.47
N ILE A 66 27.32 -1.81 -3.15
CA ILE A 66 27.92 -3.00 -2.53
C ILE A 66 27.08 -4.22 -2.87
N ALA A 67 25.77 -4.20 -2.58
CA ALA A 67 24.88 -5.32 -2.88
C ALA A 67 24.92 -5.71 -4.37
N PHE A 68 24.90 -4.74 -5.28
CA PHE A 68 24.96 -5.01 -6.72
C PHE A 68 26.27 -5.65 -7.15
N ASN A 69 27.41 -5.11 -6.68
CA ASN A 69 28.72 -5.65 -7.04
C ASN A 69 28.96 -7.05 -6.44
N GLU A 70 28.52 -7.30 -5.20
CA GLU A 70 28.64 -8.62 -4.56
C GLU A 70 27.75 -9.65 -5.23
N MET A 71 26.52 -9.30 -5.60
CA MET A 71 25.64 -10.15 -6.39
C MET A 71 26.28 -10.58 -7.71
N LEU A 72 26.92 -9.65 -8.43
CA LEU A 72 27.57 -9.95 -9.71
C LEU A 72 28.85 -10.76 -9.56
N ARG A 73 29.67 -10.44 -8.55
CA ARG A 73 30.94 -11.11 -8.29
C ARG A 73 30.73 -12.55 -7.80
N ASP A 74 29.85 -12.72 -6.83
CA ASP A 74 29.71 -13.99 -6.10
C ASP A 74 28.59 -14.86 -6.68
N GLY A 75 27.69 -14.27 -7.50
CA GLY A 75 26.53 -14.98 -8.05
C GLY A 75 25.48 -15.34 -6.99
N ILE A 76 25.51 -14.66 -5.84
CA ILE A 76 24.62 -14.89 -4.69
C ILE A 76 23.61 -13.74 -4.59
N ASN A 77 22.34 -14.07 -4.42
CA ASN A 77 21.26 -13.09 -4.21
C ASN A 77 21.50 -12.24 -2.97
N GLN A 78 21.16 -10.95 -3.04
CA GLN A 78 21.36 -10.00 -1.96
C GLN A 78 20.04 -9.49 -1.42
N SER A 79 20.07 -8.93 -0.21
CA SER A 79 18.91 -8.24 0.36
C SER A 79 19.30 -6.94 1.04
N ILE A 80 18.43 -5.94 0.92
CA ILE A 80 18.53 -4.65 1.61
C ILE A 80 17.30 -4.55 2.51
N ILE A 81 17.52 -4.59 3.82
CA ILE A 81 16.46 -4.55 4.81
C ILE A 81 16.41 -3.15 5.42
N ILE A 82 15.24 -2.51 5.37
CA ILE A 82 15.03 -1.15 5.85
C ILE A 82 14.04 -1.19 7.01
N SER A 83 14.50 -0.79 8.20
CA SER A 83 13.71 -0.81 9.43
C SER A 83 13.67 0.57 10.09
N GLY A 84 12.66 0.77 10.94
CA GLY A 84 12.42 2.04 11.62
C GLY A 84 10.95 2.27 11.94
N GLU A 85 10.65 3.21 12.82
CA GLU A 85 9.28 3.56 13.22
C GLU A 85 8.45 4.13 12.05
N SER A 86 7.14 4.22 12.25
CA SER A 86 6.23 4.88 11.30
C SER A 86 6.68 6.34 11.10
N GLY A 87 6.88 6.77 9.84
CA GLY A 87 7.41 8.09 9.50
C GLY A 87 8.94 8.22 9.48
N ALA A 88 9.71 7.16 9.78
CA ALA A 88 11.18 7.24 9.80
C ALA A 88 11.86 7.38 8.42
N GLY A 89 11.11 7.28 7.31
CA GLY A 89 11.66 7.39 5.95
C GLY A 89 12.02 6.06 5.27
N LYS A 90 11.46 4.94 5.73
CA LYS A 90 11.71 3.60 5.15
C LYS A 90 11.37 3.52 3.67
N THR A 91 10.14 3.88 3.32
CA THR A 91 9.64 3.83 1.94
C THR A 91 10.43 4.74 1.00
N GLU A 92 10.81 5.95 1.45
CA GLU A 92 11.66 6.83 0.66
C GLU A 92 13.07 6.27 0.46
N THR A 93 13.66 5.69 1.52
CA THR A 93 14.95 4.99 1.43
C THR A 93 14.90 3.81 0.45
N ALA A 94 13.81 3.05 0.45
CA ALA A 94 13.59 1.94 -0.48
C ALA A 94 13.51 2.44 -1.94
N LYS A 95 12.77 3.54 -2.19
CA LYS A 95 12.70 4.19 -3.51
C LYS A 95 14.07 4.64 -4.00
N ILE A 96 14.86 5.28 -3.13
CA ILE A 96 16.21 5.74 -3.46
C ILE A 96 17.13 4.56 -3.80
N ALA A 97 17.05 3.45 -3.07
CA ALA A 97 17.80 2.23 -3.39
C ALA A 97 17.39 1.65 -4.75
N MET A 98 16.08 1.53 -5.02
CA MET A 98 15.55 1.05 -6.31
C MET A 98 16.00 1.93 -7.48
N GLN A 99 15.95 3.25 -7.35
CA GLN A 99 16.43 4.18 -8.38
C GLN A 99 17.91 3.96 -8.72
N TYR A 100 18.75 3.75 -7.71
CA TYR A 100 20.18 3.49 -7.95
C TYR A 100 20.41 2.17 -8.66
N LEU A 101 19.76 1.10 -8.20
CA LEU A 101 19.83 -0.22 -8.85
C LEU A 101 19.30 -0.18 -10.28
N ALA A 102 18.25 0.59 -10.53
CA ALA A 102 17.69 0.81 -11.86
C ALA A 102 18.70 1.48 -12.81
N ALA A 103 19.37 2.54 -12.33
CA ALA A 103 20.40 3.24 -13.07
C ALA A 103 21.65 2.36 -13.35
N LEU A 104 22.02 1.46 -12.42
CA LEU A 104 23.08 0.48 -12.64
C LEU A 104 22.69 -0.59 -13.66
N GLY A 105 21.46 -1.07 -13.57
CA GLY A 105 20.90 -2.12 -14.41
C GLY A 105 20.61 -1.73 -15.86
N GLY A 106 20.85 -0.48 -16.25
CA GLY A 106 20.68 0.00 -17.62
C GLY A 106 19.25 -0.09 -18.12
N ALA A 107 18.28 0.17 -17.24
CA ALA A 107 16.86 0.00 -17.54
C ALA A 107 16.35 1.11 -18.49
N ASN A 108 16.40 0.83 -19.80
CA ASN A 108 15.73 1.63 -20.83
C ASN A 108 14.21 1.42 -20.76
N GLY A 109 13.52 2.02 -19.78
CA GLY A 109 12.06 1.98 -19.64
C GLY A 109 11.56 1.25 -18.38
N MET A 110 12.12 0.07 -18.04
CA MET A 110 11.74 -0.70 -16.85
C MET A 110 12.02 0.04 -15.52
N GLU A 111 12.96 0.99 -15.49
CA GLU A 111 13.19 1.86 -14.33
C GLU A 111 11.91 2.63 -13.98
N SER A 112 11.21 3.12 -15.00
CA SER A 112 9.95 3.82 -14.83
C SER A 112 8.88 2.86 -14.31
N GLU A 113 8.75 1.67 -14.90
CA GLU A 113 7.70 0.70 -14.54
C GLU A 113 7.78 0.26 -13.07
N VAL A 114 8.94 -0.22 -12.61
CA VAL A 114 9.12 -0.64 -11.20
C VAL A 114 8.85 0.51 -10.24
N LEU A 115 9.29 1.72 -10.57
CA LEU A 115 9.04 2.89 -9.72
C LEU A 115 7.57 3.32 -9.73
N GLN A 116 6.86 3.21 -10.86
CA GLN A 116 5.43 3.52 -10.98
C GLN A 116 4.56 2.57 -10.14
N THR A 117 4.98 1.33 -9.90
CA THR A 117 4.24 0.42 -9.01
C THR A 117 4.04 0.99 -7.61
N ASN A 118 4.97 1.83 -7.12
CA ASN A 118 4.82 2.50 -5.83
C ASN A 118 3.64 3.47 -5.83
N VAL A 119 3.37 4.17 -6.92
CA VAL A 119 2.21 5.09 -7.01
C VAL A 119 0.91 4.30 -6.84
N ILE A 120 0.82 3.14 -7.47
CA ILE A 120 -0.34 2.24 -7.37
C ILE A 120 -0.47 1.70 -5.94
N LEU A 121 0.59 1.09 -5.43
CA LEU A 121 0.56 0.46 -4.11
C LEU A 121 0.41 1.46 -2.96
N GLU A 122 0.90 2.70 -3.10
CA GLU A 122 0.63 3.75 -2.10
C GLU A 122 -0.82 4.22 -2.16
N ALA A 123 -1.43 4.34 -3.34
CA ALA A 123 -2.84 4.69 -3.43
C ALA A 123 -3.73 3.64 -2.73
N LEU A 124 -3.47 2.35 -2.95
CA LEU A 124 -4.27 1.25 -2.40
C LEU A 124 -3.82 0.75 -1.01
N GLY A 125 -2.58 1.00 -0.61
CA GLY A 125 -1.97 0.41 0.58
C GLY A 125 -1.56 1.43 1.64
N ASN A 126 -1.58 2.72 1.34
CA ASN A 126 -1.26 3.77 2.31
C ASN A 126 -2.50 4.54 2.76
N ALA A 127 -2.39 5.09 3.97
CA ALA A 127 -3.41 5.94 4.55
C ALA A 127 -2.79 6.96 5.50
N LYS A 128 -3.54 8.04 5.77
CA LYS A 128 -3.22 8.98 6.84
C LYS A 128 -3.50 8.36 8.20
N THR A 129 -2.50 8.43 9.08
CA THR A 129 -2.60 8.12 10.52
C THR A 129 -2.28 9.36 11.35
N SER A 130 -2.37 9.24 12.68
CA SER A 130 -1.95 10.30 13.60
C SER A 130 -0.45 10.66 13.52
N ARG A 131 0.40 9.77 13.00
CA ARG A 131 1.87 9.95 12.98
C ARG A 131 2.42 10.22 11.59
N ASN A 132 1.72 9.79 10.54
CA ASN A 132 2.21 9.89 9.17
C ASN A 132 1.02 10.01 8.21
N ASP A 133 1.00 11.07 7.41
CA ASP A 133 -0.05 11.32 6.43
C ASP A 133 -0.03 10.32 5.25
N ASN A 134 1.09 9.62 5.01
CA ASN A 134 1.25 8.59 3.99
C ASN A 134 1.80 7.29 4.59
N SER A 135 1.14 6.75 5.62
CA SER A 135 1.59 5.53 6.30
C SER A 135 1.29 4.28 5.47
N SER A 136 2.32 3.51 5.14
CA SER A 136 2.16 2.15 4.60
C SER A 136 1.44 1.25 5.59
N ARG A 137 0.33 0.63 5.16
CA ARG A 137 -0.48 -0.29 5.97
C ARG A 137 -0.39 -1.74 5.46
N PHE A 138 0.75 -2.06 4.86
CA PHE A 138 1.18 -3.36 4.40
C PHE A 138 2.72 -3.38 4.41
N GLY A 139 3.32 -4.55 4.48
CA GLY A 139 4.74 -4.77 4.20
C GLY A 139 4.96 -5.09 2.73
N LYS A 140 6.11 -4.72 2.18
CA LYS A 140 6.47 -4.90 0.78
C LYS A 140 7.88 -5.46 0.64
N LEU A 141 8.02 -6.50 -0.17
CA LEU A 141 9.30 -7.01 -0.65
C LEU A 141 9.32 -6.83 -2.16
N THR A 142 10.27 -6.02 -2.65
CA THR A 142 10.50 -5.84 -4.08
C THR A 142 11.78 -6.56 -4.46
N GLU A 143 11.68 -7.59 -5.27
CA GLU A 143 12.80 -8.34 -5.82
C GLU A 143 13.13 -7.80 -7.22
N MET A 144 14.31 -7.22 -7.39
CA MET A 144 14.80 -6.79 -8.70
C MET A 144 15.67 -7.90 -9.28
N HIS A 145 15.38 -8.33 -10.51
CA HIS A 145 16.09 -9.42 -11.18
C HIS A 145 17.09 -8.87 -12.20
N PHE A 146 18.28 -9.48 -12.22
CA PHE A 146 19.37 -9.05 -13.08
C PHE A 146 19.92 -10.21 -13.92
N SER A 147 20.30 -9.90 -15.16
CA SER A 147 21.04 -10.80 -16.03
C SER A 147 22.45 -11.09 -15.51
N GLU A 148 23.12 -12.04 -16.13
CA GLU A 148 24.54 -12.31 -15.85
C GLU A 148 25.46 -11.11 -16.13
N THR A 149 25.04 -10.21 -17.02
CA THR A 149 25.73 -8.97 -17.36
C THR A 149 25.31 -7.78 -16.49
N GLY A 150 24.45 -8.01 -15.48
CA GLY A 150 23.97 -7.00 -14.56
C GLY A 150 22.89 -6.08 -15.10
N LYS A 151 22.25 -6.43 -16.23
CA LYS A 151 21.10 -5.69 -16.75
C LYS A 151 19.82 -6.10 -16.04
N ILE A 152 18.92 -5.15 -15.78
CA ILE A 152 17.59 -5.49 -15.26
C ILE A 152 16.82 -6.29 -16.29
N CYS A 153 16.22 -7.39 -15.85
CA CYS A 153 15.42 -8.28 -16.69
C CYS A 153 14.01 -8.56 -16.15
N GLY A 154 13.66 -7.95 -15.02
CA GLY A 154 12.32 -8.03 -14.44
C GLY A 154 12.32 -7.67 -12.97
N ALA A 155 11.14 -7.70 -12.37
CA ALA A 155 10.97 -7.55 -10.93
C ALA A 155 9.78 -8.37 -10.44
N LYS A 156 9.74 -8.60 -9.13
CA LYS A 156 8.62 -9.24 -8.44
C LYS A 156 8.31 -8.48 -7.16
N ILE A 157 7.05 -8.27 -6.90
CA ILE A 157 6.55 -7.64 -5.67
C ILE A 157 5.78 -8.67 -4.88
N GLN A 158 6.11 -8.78 -3.60
CA GLN A 158 5.34 -9.52 -2.61
C GLN A 158 4.87 -8.56 -1.54
N THR A 159 3.61 -8.70 -1.13
CA THR A 159 3.00 -7.88 -0.09
C THR A 159 2.60 -8.74 1.10
N PHE A 160 2.64 -8.13 2.29
CA PHE A 160 2.38 -8.83 3.55
C PHE A 160 1.46 -7.98 4.42
N LEU A 161 0.56 -8.64 5.16
CA LEU A 161 -0.14 -8.06 6.30
C LEU A 161 -0.87 -6.73 5.99
N LEU A 162 -1.63 -6.68 4.90
CA LEU A 162 -2.53 -5.55 4.63
C LEU A 162 -3.50 -5.36 5.80
N VAL A 163 -3.59 -4.14 6.34
CA VAL A 163 -4.50 -3.82 7.46
C VAL A 163 -5.94 -3.67 6.95
N GLN A 164 -6.64 -4.77 6.76
CA GLN A 164 -7.99 -4.80 6.19
C GLN A 164 -9.02 -4.04 7.05
N SER A 165 -8.88 -4.07 8.38
CA SER A 165 -9.79 -3.38 9.31
C SER A 165 -9.92 -1.88 9.02
N ARG A 166 -8.88 -1.27 8.44
CA ARG A 166 -8.86 0.16 8.07
C ARG A 166 -9.91 0.53 7.03
N VAL A 167 -10.35 -0.41 6.20
CA VAL A 167 -11.42 -0.18 5.21
C VAL A 167 -12.71 0.27 5.90
N VAL A 168 -13.05 -0.38 7.00
CA VAL A 168 -14.36 -0.25 7.67
C VAL A 168 -14.29 0.58 8.95
N ARG A 169 -13.14 0.61 9.63
CA ARG A 169 -12.95 1.27 10.93
C ARG A 169 -11.69 2.13 10.92
N ARG A 170 -11.79 3.35 11.46
CA ARG A 170 -10.67 4.29 11.61
C ARG A 170 -10.78 5.05 12.92
N ALA A 171 -9.65 5.47 13.48
CA ALA A 171 -9.63 6.41 14.59
C ALA A 171 -10.00 7.83 14.11
N SER A 172 -10.46 8.66 15.04
CA SER A 172 -10.72 10.08 14.77
C SER A 172 -9.46 10.78 14.25
N GLY A 173 -9.59 11.58 13.20
CA GLY A 173 -8.47 12.28 12.56
C GLY A 173 -7.68 11.45 11.53
N GLU A 174 -7.95 10.15 11.40
CA GLU A 174 -7.30 9.30 10.39
C GLU A 174 -8.13 9.17 9.10
N ARG A 175 -7.53 8.67 8.02
CA ARG A 175 -8.25 8.31 6.79
C ARG A 175 -8.30 6.79 6.57
N SER A 176 -9.26 6.39 5.73
CA SER A 176 -9.16 5.12 5.00
C SER A 176 -8.05 5.21 3.95
N TYR A 177 -7.87 4.17 3.13
CA TYR A 177 -6.88 4.14 2.07
C TYR A 177 -7.05 5.30 1.07
N HIS A 178 -5.95 5.83 0.55
CA HIS A 178 -5.98 7.04 -0.28
C HIS A 178 -6.86 6.89 -1.51
N ILE A 179 -6.87 5.71 -2.12
CA ILE A 179 -7.62 5.39 -3.34
C ILE A 179 -9.09 5.78 -3.26
N PHE A 180 -9.74 5.65 -2.10
CA PHE A 180 -11.16 6.03 -1.98
C PHE A 180 -11.38 7.52 -2.16
N TYR A 181 -10.51 8.35 -1.58
CA TYR A 181 -10.58 9.81 -1.66
C TYR A 181 -10.15 10.30 -3.04
N GLN A 182 -9.13 9.66 -3.61
CA GLN A 182 -8.66 9.89 -4.98
C GLN A 182 -9.75 9.57 -6.00
N LEU A 183 -10.41 8.41 -5.88
CA LEU A 183 -11.52 8.00 -6.76
C LEU A 183 -12.70 8.96 -6.64
N CYS A 184 -13.12 9.31 -5.42
CA CYS A 184 -14.22 10.26 -5.22
C CYS A 184 -13.89 11.64 -5.84
N SER A 185 -12.66 12.12 -5.71
CA SER A 185 -12.29 13.48 -6.13
C SER A 185 -11.91 13.58 -7.61
N GLY A 186 -11.26 12.55 -8.16
CA GLY A 186 -10.63 12.58 -9.48
C GLY A 186 -11.34 11.78 -10.58
N ALA A 187 -12.35 10.97 -10.26
CA ALA A 187 -13.08 10.22 -11.27
C ALA A 187 -13.76 11.14 -12.30
N SER A 188 -13.60 10.82 -13.59
CA SER A 188 -14.25 11.54 -14.68
C SER A 188 -15.78 11.50 -14.55
N PRO A 189 -16.52 12.44 -15.17
CA PRO A 189 -17.99 12.42 -15.14
C PRO A 189 -18.59 11.09 -15.65
N LEU A 190 -17.93 10.48 -16.64
CA LEU A 190 -18.30 9.16 -17.17
C LEU A 190 -18.10 8.06 -16.12
N HIS A 191 -16.93 8.01 -15.47
CA HIS A 191 -16.66 7.05 -14.41
C HIS A 191 -17.60 7.24 -13.22
N ARG A 192 -17.83 8.49 -12.78
CA ARG A 192 -18.79 8.81 -11.71
C ARG A 192 -20.19 8.28 -12.03
N LYS A 193 -20.67 8.43 -13.26
CA LYS A 193 -21.97 7.90 -13.68
C LYS A 193 -22.00 6.37 -13.69
N LYS A 194 -20.98 5.71 -14.24
CA LYS A 194 -20.92 4.25 -14.35
C LYS A 194 -20.79 3.57 -12.98
N LEU A 195 -19.96 4.13 -12.11
CA LEU A 195 -19.65 3.64 -10.76
C LEU A 195 -20.66 4.11 -9.70
N LEU A 196 -21.60 4.97 -10.10
CA LEU A 196 -22.57 5.60 -9.20
C LEU A 196 -21.81 6.29 -8.05
N LEU A 197 -20.83 7.14 -8.35
CA LEU A 197 -20.03 7.77 -7.29
C LEU A 197 -20.70 9.02 -6.73
N ARG A 198 -20.58 9.18 -5.41
CA ARG A 198 -20.87 10.39 -4.65
C ARG A 198 -19.57 10.98 -4.11
N ASP A 199 -19.66 12.12 -3.45
CA ASP A 199 -18.51 12.73 -2.79
C ASP A 199 -18.13 11.95 -1.52
N ALA A 200 -16.87 12.06 -1.10
CA ALA A 200 -16.33 11.26 0.00
C ALA A 200 -17.10 11.42 1.33
N ASN A 201 -17.71 12.58 1.58
CA ASN A 201 -18.51 12.84 2.78
C ASN A 201 -19.83 12.05 2.83
N TYR A 202 -20.28 11.48 1.71
CA TYR A 202 -21.51 10.71 1.62
C TYR A 202 -21.36 9.31 2.22
N TYR A 203 -20.18 8.71 2.04
CA TYR A 203 -19.92 7.32 2.42
C TYR A 203 -19.58 7.18 3.90
N ASN A 204 -20.28 6.29 4.60
CA ASN A 204 -20.06 6.02 6.02
C ASN A 204 -18.62 5.56 6.29
N TYR A 205 -18.09 4.67 5.45
CA TYR A 205 -16.70 4.21 5.52
C TYR A 205 -15.65 5.30 5.26
N LEU A 206 -16.02 6.52 4.90
CA LEU A 206 -15.07 7.63 4.75
C LEU A 206 -15.33 8.76 5.77
N LYS A 207 -16.59 9.09 6.06
CA LYS A 207 -16.94 10.24 6.91
C LYS A 207 -16.76 10.05 8.43
N GLN A 208 -16.79 8.81 8.92
CA GLN A 208 -16.75 8.51 10.38
C GLN A 208 -15.55 9.07 11.15
N SER A 209 -14.40 9.30 10.50
CA SER A 209 -13.19 9.78 11.16
C SER A 209 -13.04 11.30 11.19
N ALA A 210 -14.02 12.05 10.66
CA ALA A 210 -13.99 13.51 10.53
C ALA A 210 -12.77 14.07 9.79
N CYS A 211 -12.04 13.24 9.04
CA CYS A 211 -10.89 13.64 8.22
C CYS A 211 -11.09 13.15 6.78
N LEU A 212 -11.36 14.09 5.87
CA LEU A 212 -11.53 13.80 4.44
C LEU A 212 -10.38 14.34 3.58
N ARG A 213 -9.57 15.25 4.11
CA ARG A 213 -8.50 15.94 3.40
C ARG A 213 -7.18 15.82 4.16
N ILE A 214 -6.08 15.94 3.42
CA ILE A 214 -4.72 16.03 3.96
C ILE A 214 -4.15 17.34 3.46
N ASP A 215 -3.54 18.12 4.35
CA ASP A 215 -3.00 19.43 4.00
C ASP A 215 -1.90 19.29 2.94
N GLY A 216 -1.97 20.12 1.89
CA GLY A 216 -1.03 20.07 0.77
C GLY A 216 -1.21 18.89 -0.20
N VAL A 217 -2.22 18.03 -0.01
CA VAL A 217 -2.50 16.91 -0.92
C VAL A 217 -3.75 17.16 -1.75
N ASP A 218 -3.60 17.11 -3.07
CA ASP A 218 -4.70 17.11 -4.02
C ASP A 218 -5.02 15.66 -4.46
N ASP A 219 -6.08 15.08 -3.88
CA ASP A 219 -6.52 13.71 -4.19
C ASP A 219 -6.93 13.54 -5.67
N ALA A 220 -7.44 14.57 -6.36
CA ALA A 220 -7.80 14.48 -7.77
C ALA A 220 -6.54 14.41 -8.67
N LYS A 221 -5.54 15.24 -8.37
CA LYS A 221 -4.23 15.17 -9.05
C LYS A 221 -3.52 13.84 -8.79
N ARG A 222 -3.63 13.31 -7.56
CA ARG A 222 -3.09 11.98 -7.21
C ARG A 222 -3.80 10.87 -7.97
N PHE A 223 -5.12 10.96 -8.16
CA PHE A 223 -5.86 10.02 -9.01
C PHE A 223 -5.40 10.08 -10.48
N SER A 224 -5.15 11.26 -11.04
CA SER A 224 -4.58 11.38 -12.38
C SER A 224 -3.19 10.74 -12.49
N SER A 225 -2.38 10.85 -11.44
CA SER A 225 -1.06 10.20 -11.39
C SER A 225 -1.18 8.68 -11.30
N LEU A 226 -2.17 8.18 -10.55
CA LEU A 226 -2.50 6.76 -10.48
C LEU A 226 -2.91 6.20 -11.85
N LEU A 227 -3.77 6.89 -12.61
CA LEU A 227 -4.15 6.46 -13.96
C LEU A 227 -2.93 6.31 -14.87
N GLY A 228 -2.04 7.32 -14.88
CA GLY A 228 -0.79 7.24 -15.64
C GLY A 228 0.11 6.08 -15.21
N ALA A 229 0.16 5.78 -13.90
CA ALA A 229 0.92 4.64 -13.38
C ALA A 229 0.31 3.29 -13.81
N LEU A 230 -1.03 3.15 -13.78
CA LEU A 230 -1.74 1.96 -14.26
C LEU A 230 -1.49 1.73 -15.75
N ASP A 231 -1.48 2.80 -16.55
CA ASP A 231 -1.19 2.73 -17.99
C ASP A 231 0.26 2.31 -18.26
N ILE A 232 1.23 2.85 -17.51
CA ILE A 232 2.66 2.49 -17.63
C ILE A 232 2.88 1.02 -17.27
N VAL A 233 2.18 0.49 -16.27
CA VAL A 233 2.21 -0.93 -15.88
C VAL A 233 1.25 -1.77 -16.74
N GLN A 234 0.76 -1.22 -17.86
CA GLN A 234 0.00 -1.92 -18.89
C GLN A 234 -1.30 -2.59 -18.40
N ILE A 235 -1.92 -2.05 -17.35
CA ILE A 235 -3.22 -2.52 -16.89
C ILE A 235 -4.28 -1.97 -17.83
N SER A 236 -5.03 -2.86 -18.49
CA SER A 236 -6.04 -2.48 -19.49
C SER A 236 -7.11 -1.56 -18.92
N GLY A 237 -7.69 -0.69 -19.76
CA GLY A 237 -8.77 0.20 -19.33
C GLY A 237 -10.02 -0.54 -18.80
N GLU A 238 -10.25 -1.77 -19.25
CA GLU A 238 -11.28 -2.66 -18.71
C GLU A 238 -10.95 -3.08 -17.27
N ASN A 239 -9.75 -3.61 -17.04
CA ASN A 239 -9.26 -4.00 -15.72
C ASN A 239 -9.21 -2.79 -14.75
N GLN A 240 -8.85 -1.60 -15.24
CA GLN A 240 -8.92 -0.38 -14.44
C GLN A 240 -10.36 -0.03 -14.03
N MET A 241 -11.32 -0.18 -14.95
CA MET A 241 -12.73 0.07 -14.66
C MET A 241 -13.29 -0.95 -13.66
N GLU A 242 -12.92 -2.23 -13.77
CA GLU A 242 -13.28 -3.27 -12.81
C GLU A 242 -12.69 -3.00 -11.42
N LEU A 243 -11.42 -2.58 -11.36
CA LEU A 243 -10.76 -2.13 -10.13
C LEU A 243 -11.57 -1.01 -9.46
N PHE A 244 -11.94 0.02 -10.20
CA PHE A 244 -12.75 1.13 -9.67
C PHE A 244 -14.18 0.71 -9.30
N SER A 245 -14.75 -0.27 -10.01
CA SER A 245 -16.06 -0.85 -9.70
C SER A 245 -16.05 -1.53 -8.33
N MET A 246 -15.05 -2.38 -8.06
CA MET A 246 -14.95 -3.07 -6.77
C MET A 246 -14.67 -2.09 -5.61
N LEU A 247 -13.90 -1.03 -5.85
CA LEU A 247 -13.73 0.06 -4.88
C LEU A 247 -15.05 0.78 -4.59
N ALA A 248 -15.86 1.07 -5.62
CA ALA A 248 -17.17 1.67 -5.45
C ALA A 248 -18.13 0.74 -4.69
N VAL A 249 -18.10 -0.58 -4.94
CA VAL A 249 -18.85 -1.58 -4.16
C VAL A 249 -18.52 -1.47 -2.67
N VAL A 250 -17.24 -1.42 -2.31
CA VAL A 250 -16.82 -1.28 -0.90
C VAL A 250 -17.42 -0.03 -0.25
N LEU A 251 -17.42 1.10 -0.96
CA LEU A 251 -18.03 2.34 -0.47
C LEU A 251 -19.55 2.21 -0.30
N TRP A 252 -20.23 1.58 -1.25
CA TRP A 252 -21.68 1.39 -1.22
C TRP A 252 -22.13 0.41 -0.14
N LEU A 253 -21.36 -0.66 0.09
CA LEU A 253 -21.58 -1.59 1.20
C LEU A 253 -21.62 -0.85 2.54
N GLY A 254 -20.72 0.12 2.77
CA GLY A 254 -20.70 0.90 4.01
C GLY A 254 -21.97 1.73 4.27
N ASN A 255 -22.76 2.00 3.23
CA ASN A 255 -24.02 2.73 3.34
C ASN A 255 -25.25 1.82 3.53
N ILE A 256 -25.08 0.49 3.55
CA ILE A 256 -26.15 -0.43 3.92
C ILE A 256 -26.40 -0.35 5.43
N SER A 257 -27.66 -0.11 5.79
CA SER A 257 -28.16 -0.04 7.17
C SER A 257 -29.15 -1.17 7.46
N PHE A 258 -29.38 -1.41 8.73
CA PHE A 258 -30.18 -2.52 9.23
C PHE A 258 -31.16 -2.01 10.30
N SER A 259 -32.38 -2.52 10.25
CA SER A 259 -33.43 -2.23 11.24
C SER A 259 -33.75 -3.49 12.04
N VAL A 260 -33.86 -3.35 13.36
CA VAL A 260 -34.25 -4.46 14.26
C VAL A 260 -35.76 -4.68 14.15
N ILE A 261 -36.18 -5.93 13.93
CA ILE A 261 -37.57 -6.27 13.64
C ILE A 261 -38.25 -7.13 14.73
N ASP A 262 -37.49 -7.68 15.68
CA ASP A 262 -38.04 -8.51 16.73
C ASP A 262 -37.29 -8.39 18.08
N ASN A 263 -37.87 -9.00 19.11
CA ASN A 263 -37.32 -9.01 20.47
C ASN A 263 -36.02 -9.82 20.58
N GLU A 264 -35.72 -10.69 19.61
CA GLU A 264 -34.47 -11.45 19.52
C GLU A 264 -33.36 -10.63 18.84
N SER A 265 -33.62 -9.36 18.55
CA SER A 265 -32.71 -8.41 17.91
C SER A 265 -32.30 -8.81 16.49
N HIS A 266 -33.11 -9.63 15.80
CA HIS A 266 -32.89 -9.92 14.39
C HIS A 266 -33.13 -8.69 13.53
N VAL A 267 -32.51 -8.68 12.34
CA VAL A 267 -32.57 -7.54 11.45
C VAL A 267 -33.21 -7.81 10.10
N GLU A 268 -33.77 -6.74 9.55
CA GLU A 268 -34.04 -6.57 8.13
C GLU A 268 -33.05 -5.55 7.55
N VAL A 269 -32.70 -5.71 6.28
CA VAL A 269 -31.82 -4.77 5.57
C VAL A 269 -32.66 -3.63 5.03
N ASP A 270 -32.28 -2.39 5.34
CA ASP A 270 -33.03 -1.24 4.88
C ASP A 270 -32.93 -1.10 3.36
N SER A 271 -34.09 -0.89 2.71
CA SER A 271 -34.13 -0.63 1.28
C SER A 271 -33.66 0.80 1.00
N ASN A 272 -32.36 0.95 0.77
CA ASN A 272 -31.70 2.23 0.55
C ASN A 272 -30.81 2.22 -0.71
N GLU A 273 -30.32 3.40 -1.09
CA GLU A 273 -29.47 3.56 -2.28
C GLU A 273 -28.19 2.69 -2.20
N GLY A 274 -27.64 2.49 -1.00
CA GLY A 274 -26.46 1.66 -0.77
C GLY A 274 -26.68 0.20 -1.13
N LEU A 275 -27.80 -0.39 -0.72
CA LEU A 275 -28.17 -1.76 -1.04
C LEU A 275 -28.33 -1.97 -2.55
N VAL A 276 -29.08 -1.08 -3.20
CA VAL A 276 -29.37 -1.17 -4.64
C VAL A 276 -28.11 -1.00 -5.48
N ASN A 277 -27.28 -0.02 -5.15
CA ASN A 277 -26.05 0.26 -5.92
C ASN A 277 -24.98 -0.80 -5.68
N ALA A 278 -24.82 -1.30 -4.45
CA ALA A 278 -23.91 -2.41 -4.16
C ALA A 278 -24.30 -3.67 -4.94
N ALA A 279 -25.59 -4.07 -4.91
CA ALA A 279 -26.07 -5.24 -5.64
C ALA A 279 -25.83 -5.10 -7.16
N LYS A 280 -26.14 -3.93 -7.72
CA LYS A 280 -25.95 -3.64 -9.15
C LYS A 280 -24.48 -3.76 -9.58
N LEU A 281 -23.55 -3.20 -8.82
CA LEU A 281 -22.12 -3.25 -9.14
C LEU A 281 -21.49 -4.63 -8.88
N LEU A 282 -22.00 -5.37 -7.90
CA LEU A 282 -21.64 -6.78 -7.66
C LEU A 282 -22.18 -7.73 -8.72
N GLY A 283 -23.13 -7.28 -9.57
CA GLY A 283 -23.78 -8.14 -10.56
C GLY A 283 -24.73 -9.16 -9.95
N CYS A 284 -25.29 -8.89 -8.76
CA CYS A 284 -26.25 -9.76 -8.09
C CYS A 284 -27.62 -9.08 -7.89
N SER A 285 -28.65 -9.87 -7.59
CA SER A 285 -29.97 -9.31 -7.27
C SER A 285 -30.02 -8.77 -5.83
N VAL A 286 -30.81 -7.72 -5.61
CA VAL A 286 -31.03 -7.16 -4.26
C VAL A 286 -31.47 -8.23 -3.26
N PRO A 287 -32.43 -9.13 -3.57
CA PRO A 287 -32.82 -10.20 -2.64
C PRO A 287 -31.67 -11.13 -2.25
N GLN A 288 -30.77 -11.47 -3.18
CA GLN A 288 -29.60 -12.31 -2.88
C GLN A 288 -28.66 -11.61 -1.88
N LEU A 289 -28.40 -10.31 -2.08
CA LEU A 289 -27.55 -9.55 -1.17
C LEU A 289 -28.20 -9.38 0.21
N VAL A 290 -29.51 -9.14 0.27
CA VAL A 290 -30.27 -9.10 1.53
C VAL A 290 -30.12 -10.40 2.30
N ILE A 291 -30.35 -11.55 1.65
CA ILE A 291 -30.20 -12.86 2.29
C ILE A 291 -28.77 -13.07 2.80
N ALA A 292 -27.77 -12.71 2.00
CA ALA A 292 -26.36 -12.85 2.38
C ALA A 292 -25.96 -11.99 3.60
N LEU A 293 -26.58 -10.81 3.78
CA LEU A 293 -26.27 -9.88 4.86
C LEU A 293 -27.15 -10.04 6.12
N SER A 294 -28.27 -10.75 6.03
CA SER A 294 -29.24 -10.91 7.13
C SER A 294 -29.38 -12.35 7.62
N THR A 295 -28.77 -13.32 6.95
CA THR A 295 -28.87 -14.74 7.33
C THR A 295 -27.52 -15.44 7.27
N ARG A 296 -27.38 -16.52 8.05
CA ARG A 296 -26.28 -17.48 7.94
C ARG A 296 -26.84 -18.88 7.74
N LYS A 297 -26.22 -19.65 6.84
CA LYS A 297 -26.49 -21.08 6.67
C LYS A 297 -25.56 -21.86 7.59
N ILE A 298 -26.13 -22.71 8.43
CA ILE A 298 -25.40 -23.61 9.31
C ILE A 298 -25.74 -25.04 8.89
N GLN A 299 -24.72 -25.84 8.62
CA GLN A 299 -24.88 -27.27 8.37
C GLN A 299 -24.82 -28.00 9.72
N ALA A 300 -25.95 -28.56 10.14
CA ALA A 300 -26.07 -29.36 11.35
C ALA A 300 -26.32 -30.82 10.95
N GLY A 301 -25.24 -31.60 10.84
CA GLY A 301 -25.30 -32.97 10.31
C GLY A 301 -25.66 -32.99 8.81
N LYS A 302 -26.83 -33.55 8.47
CA LYS A 302 -27.34 -33.61 7.08
C LYS A 302 -28.30 -32.47 6.72
N GLU A 303 -28.68 -31.62 7.68
CA GLU A 303 -29.65 -30.55 7.47
C GLU A 303 -28.97 -29.19 7.34
N ASN A 304 -29.52 -28.34 6.46
CA ASN A 304 -29.11 -26.95 6.29
C ASN A 304 -30.13 -26.05 6.99
N ILE A 305 -29.72 -25.43 8.10
CA ILE A 305 -30.54 -24.51 8.88
C ILE A 305 -30.18 -23.08 8.47
N VAL A 306 -31.19 -22.27 8.13
CA VAL A 306 -31.02 -20.84 7.88
C VAL A 306 -31.35 -20.08 9.16
N GLN A 307 -30.36 -19.41 9.73
CA GLN A 307 -30.52 -18.59 10.93
C GLN A 307 -30.47 -17.11 10.56
N ARG A 308 -31.39 -16.31 11.11
CA ARG A 308 -31.37 -14.85 10.98
C ARG A 308 -30.25 -14.24 11.85
N LEU A 309 -29.65 -13.16 11.37
CA LEU A 309 -28.56 -12.48 12.07
C LEU A 309 -29.10 -11.42 13.00
N THR A 310 -28.41 -11.22 14.12
CA THR A 310 -28.61 -10.03 14.97
C THR A 310 -27.99 -8.80 14.35
N LEU A 311 -28.31 -7.61 14.86
CA LEU A 311 -27.75 -6.34 14.35
C LEU A 311 -26.22 -6.34 14.30
N THR A 312 -25.55 -6.75 15.37
CA THR A 312 -24.08 -6.81 15.41
C THR A 312 -23.55 -7.79 14.38
N GLN A 313 -24.16 -8.97 14.24
CA GLN A 313 -23.74 -9.99 13.28
C GLN A 313 -23.91 -9.53 11.83
N ALA A 314 -24.99 -8.82 11.51
CA ALA A 314 -25.23 -8.29 10.18
C ALA A 314 -24.25 -7.17 9.81
N ILE A 315 -23.95 -6.28 10.76
CA ILE A 315 -22.89 -5.26 10.61
C ILE A 315 -21.54 -5.93 10.37
N ASP A 316 -21.18 -6.92 11.19
CA ASP A 316 -19.91 -7.64 11.05
C ASP A 316 -19.85 -8.42 9.73
N ALA A 317 -20.96 -8.98 9.24
CA ALA A 317 -21.02 -9.67 7.94
C ALA A 317 -20.80 -8.70 6.77
N ARG A 318 -21.45 -7.52 6.79
CA ARG A 318 -21.24 -6.44 5.82
C ARG A 318 -19.80 -5.94 5.82
N ASP A 319 -19.25 -5.70 7.01
CA ASP A 319 -17.87 -5.24 7.19
C ASP A 319 -16.87 -6.32 6.73
N ALA A 320 -17.13 -7.59 7.02
CA ALA A 320 -16.33 -8.72 6.56
C ALA A 320 -16.31 -8.85 5.03
N LEU A 321 -17.47 -8.69 4.38
CA LEU A 321 -17.57 -8.69 2.92
C LEU A 321 -16.75 -7.54 2.32
N ALA A 322 -16.88 -6.33 2.87
CA ALA A 322 -16.13 -5.16 2.40
C ALA A 322 -14.60 -5.34 2.56
N LYS A 323 -14.15 -5.86 3.72
CA LYS A 323 -12.74 -6.20 3.96
C LYS A 323 -12.23 -7.25 2.97
N SER A 324 -13.02 -8.31 2.75
CA SER A 324 -12.66 -9.40 1.85
C SER A 324 -12.52 -8.92 0.41
N ILE A 325 -13.49 -8.14 -0.11
CA ILE A 325 -13.40 -7.55 -1.45
C ILE A 325 -12.14 -6.71 -1.60
N TYR A 326 -11.85 -5.84 -0.62
CA TYR A 326 -10.67 -4.99 -0.68
C TYR A 326 -9.35 -5.78 -0.62
N ALA A 327 -9.29 -6.81 0.22
CA ALA A 327 -8.10 -7.66 0.34
C ALA A 327 -7.81 -8.42 -0.97
N HIS A 328 -8.82 -9.08 -1.53
CA HIS A 328 -8.67 -9.79 -2.80
C HIS A 328 -8.37 -8.83 -3.96
N LEU A 329 -8.93 -7.62 -3.94
CA LEU A 329 -8.63 -6.59 -4.93
C LEU A 329 -7.17 -6.12 -4.84
N PHE A 330 -6.65 -5.99 -3.62
CA PHE A 330 -5.25 -5.66 -3.37
C PHE A 330 -4.29 -6.77 -3.82
N ASP A 331 -4.63 -8.03 -3.56
CA ASP A 331 -3.84 -9.17 -4.03
C ASP A 331 -3.88 -9.25 -5.56
N TRP A 332 -5.06 -9.09 -6.17
CA TRP A 332 -5.22 -9.09 -7.63
C TRP A 332 -4.41 -7.98 -8.30
N ILE A 333 -4.40 -6.74 -7.77
CA ILE A 333 -3.60 -5.67 -8.39
C ILE A 333 -2.10 -5.96 -8.29
N VAL A 334 -1.64 -6.61 -7.21
CA VAL A 334 -0.25 -7.06 -7.08
C VAL A 334 0.08 -8.16 -8.11
N GLU A 335 -0.85 -9.08 -8.36
CA GLU A 335 -0.71 -10.08 -9.44
C GLU A 335 -0.61 -9.41 -10.81
N GLN A 336 -1.50 -8.47 -11.13
CA GLN A 336 -1.46 -7.73 -12.40
C GLN A 336 -0.14 -6.96 -12.58
N ILE A 337 0.35 -6.31 -11.52
CA ILE A 337 1.66 -5.64 -11.52
C ILE A 337 2.78 -6.67 -11.80
N ASN A 338 2.75 -7.81 -11.14
CA ASN A 338 3.78 -8.85 -11.32
C ASN A 338 3.77 -9.46 -12.72
N ASP A 339 2.60 -9.62 -13.34
CA ASP A 339 2.48 -10.10 -14.72
C ASP A 339 3.09 -9.10 -15.70
N SER A 340 2.88 -7.80 -15.48
CA SER A 340 3.53 -6.73 -16.26
C SER A 340 5.05 -6.72 -16.07
N LEU A 341 5.54 -6.77 -14.83
CA LEU A 341 6.97 -6.76 -14.51
C LEU A 341 7.70 -8.05 -14.92
N GLY A 342 6.96 -9.14 -15.17
CA GLY A 342 7.46 -10.48 -15.43
C GLY A 342 7.77 -10.80 -16.90
N THR A 343 7.62 -9.82 -17.82
CA THR A 343 7.90 -10.01 -19.25
C THR A 343 9.40 -10.10 -19.52
N GLY A 344 9.97 -11.28 -19.30
CA GLY A 344 11.41 -11.51 -19.48
C GLY A 344 11.92 -12.79 -18.84
N ARG A 345 11.09 -13.84 -18.73
CA ARG A 345 11.38 -15.14 -18.06
C ARG A 345 12.59 -15.87 -18.68
N GLN A 346 13.78 -15.36 -18.47
CA GLN A 346 14.94 -16.19 -18.21
C GLN A 346 15.03 -16.31 -16.70
N ARG A 347 15.10 -17.55 -16.20
CA ARG A 347 15.32 -17.84 -14.78
C ARG A 347 16.72 -17.34 -14.40
N THR A 348 16.87 -16.05 -14.19
CA THR A 348 18.10 -15.48 -13.67
C THR A 348 18.21 -15.85 -12.20
N ARG A 349 19.35 -16.41 -11.81
CA ARG A 349 19.64 -16.76 -10.41
C ARG A 349 20.19 -15.56 -9.60
N ARG A 350 20.04 -14.33 -10.10
CA ARG A 350 20.59 -13.11 -9.51
C ARG A 350 19.48 -12.11 -9.23
N SER A 351 19.28 -11.81 -7.95
CA SER A 351 18.31 -10.84 -7.49
C SER A 351 18.84 -10.01 -6.32
N ILE A 352 18.28 -8.80 -6.19
CA ILE A 352 18.43 -7.97 -5.00
C ILE A 352 17.02 -7.70 -4.49
N SER A 353 16.74 -8.15 -3.27
CA SER A 353 15.44 -7.99 -2.63
C SER A 353 15.47 -6.81 -1.65
N ILE A 354 14.54 -5.87 -1.80
CA ILE A 354 14.41 -4.69 -0.94
C ILE A 354 13.18 -4.87 -0.06
N LEU A 355 13.40 -4.97 1.25
CA LEU A 355 12.34 -5.19 2.23
C LEU A 355 11.98 -3.85 2.91
N ASP A 356 10.76 -3.38 2.65
CA ASP A 356 10.09 -2.25 3.29
C ASP A 356 8.92 -2.76 4.13
N ILE A 357 9.17 -3.05 5.40
CA ILE A 357 8.13 -3.48 6.35
C ILE A 357 7.46 -2.28 7.00
N TYR A 358 6.20 -2.42 7.42
CA TYR A 358 5.54 -1.40 8.23
C TYR A 358 6.35 -1.15 9.51
N GLY A 359 6.39 0.12 9.93
CA GLY A 359 7.17 0.49 11.11
C GLY A 359 6.58 -0.07 12.39
N PHE A 360 7.42 -0.28 13.40
CA PHE A 360 6.94 -0.60 14.74
C PHE A 360 5.99 0.51 15.22
N GLU A 361 4.76 0.14 15.57
CA GLU A 361 3.75 1.03 16.14
C GLU A 361 3.34 0.48 17.51
N SER A 362 3.79 1.14 18.59
CA SER A 362 3.28 0.87 19.93
C SER A 362 1.97 1.64 20.13
N PHE A 363 0.87 0.91 20.35
CA PHE A 363 -0.45 1.45 20.69
C PHE A 363 -0.81 1.07 22.13
N ASN A 364 -1.47 1.99 22.86
CA ASN A 364 -1.97 1.75 24.23
C ASN A 364 -3.02 0.62 24.31
N LYS A 365 -3.58 0.18 23.17
CA LYS A 365 -4.35 -1.06 23.02
C LYS A 365 -3.86 -1.79 21.77
N MET A 366 -3.06 -2.84 21.94
CA MET A 366 -2.83 -3.81 20.87
C MET A 366 -4.07 -4.70 20.76
N ALA A 367 -4.98 -4.39 19.83
CA ALA A 367 -5.87 -5.42 19.33
C ALA A 367 -5.02 -6.30 18.40
N LEU A 368 -5.02 -7.62 18.62
CA LEU A 368 -4.52 -8.56 17.62
C LEU A 368 -5.16 -8.21 16.27
N ASN A 369 -4.40 -8.33 15.18
CA ASN A 369 -4.95 -8.46 13.84
C ASN A 369 -5.77 -9.76 13.78
N SER A 370 -6.88 -9.81 14.51
CA SER A 370 -7.78 -10.94 14.61
C SER A 370 -8.97 -10.65 13.70
N SER A 371 -8.95 -11.15 12.48
CA SER A 371 -10.01 -12.02 11.97
C SER A 371 -9.54 -12.68 10.68
N VAL A 372 -9.47 -14.02 10.74
CA VAL A 372 -9.78 -14.94 9.65
C VAL A 372 -11.11 -14.55 9.01
#